data_AF-A0A535QJX3-F1
#
_entry.id   AF-A0A535QJX3-F1
#
_cell.length_a   1.000
_cell.length_b   1.000
_cell.length_c   1.000
_cell.angle_alpha   90.00
_cell.angle_beta   90.00
_cell.angle_gamma   90.00
#
_symmetry.space_group_name_H-M   'P 1'
#
loop_
_entity.id
_entity.type
_entity.pdbx_description
1 polymer ?
#
loop_
_entity_poly.entity_id
_entity_poly.type
_entity_poly.pdbx_seq_one_letter_code
_entity_poly.pdbx_strand_id
1 'polypeptide(L)' 'MTDTISLLITDDHALVRQGIRAFLELQPDLIVLGEADS' A
#
# COMPACT_ATOMS: atom_id res chain seq x y z
N MET A 1 -5.63 8.48 -20.17
CA MET A 1 -4.51 8.10 -19.28
C MET A 1 -5.17 7.66 -18.00
N THR A 2 -4.95 6.44 -17.54
CA THR A 2 -5.44 6.00 -16.24
C THR A 2 -4.56 6.67 -15.20
N ASP A 3 -5.12 7.57 -14.40
CA ASP A 3 -4.38 8.23 -13.33
C ASP A 3 -4.05 7.18 -12.25
N THR A 4 -2.76 6.97 -12.02
CA THR A 4 -2.27 6.07 -10.98
C THR A 4 -2.36 6.76 -9.62
N ILE A 5 -2.96 6.09 -8.63
CA ILE A 5 -3.10 6.59 -7.26
C ILE A 5 -1.92 6.09 -6.43
N SER A 6 -1.16 7.03 -5.87
CA SER A 6 0.00 6.74 -5.01
C SER A 6 -0.40 6.62 -3.55
N LEU A 7 0.07 5.56 -2.89
CA LEU A 7 -0.32 5.20 -1.53
C LEU A 7 0.91 5.09 -0.61
N LEU A 8 0.72 5.48 0.64
CA LEU A 8 1.64 5.23 1.75
C LEU A 8 0.86 4.53 2.86
N ILE A 9 1.40 3.42 3.38
CA ILE A 9 0.73 2.63 4.42
C ILE A 9 1.32 2.99 5.78
N THR A 10 0.47 3.34 6.75
CA THR A 10 0.85 3.62 8.13
C THR A 10 -0.01 2.80 9.08
N ASP A 11 0.62 1.97 9.90
CA ASP A 11 -0.01 1.14 10.94
C ASP A 11 1.08 0.70 11.92
N ASP A 12 0.75 0.58 13.20
CA ASP A 12 1.65 0.16 14.28
C ASP A 12 1.89 -1.37 14.30
N HIS A 13 1.19 -2.13 13.46
CA HIS A 13 1.32 -3.58 13.36
C HIS A 13 1.82 -4.03 11.99
N ALA A 14 3.02 -4.62 11.95
CA ALA A 14 3.65 -5.08 10.71
C ALA A 14 2.80 -6.08 9.90
N LEU A 15 2.09 -7.00 10.57
CA LEU A 15 1.24 -7.99 9.91
C LEU A 15 0.07 -7.33 9.15
N VAL A 16 -0.50 -6.27 9.72
CA VAL A 16 -1.60 -5.52 9.11
C VAL A 16 -1.11 -4.83 7.85
N ARG A 17 0.06 -4.15 7.90
CA ARG A 17 0.66 -3.52 6.72
C ARG A 17 0.92 -4.50 5.59
N GLN A 18 1.46 -5.68 5.90
CA GLN A 18 1.70 -6.73 4.91
C GLN A 18 0.39 -7.21 4.24
N GLY A 19 -0.65 -7.44 5.04
CA GLY A 19 -1.95 -7.85 4.50
C GLY A 19 -2.60 -6.80 3.61
N ILE A 20 -2.55 -5.53 4.04
CA ILE A 20 -3.09 -4.40 3.27
C ILE A 20 -2.30 -4.23 1.96
N ARG A 21 -0.96 -4.27 2.00
CA ARG A 21 -0.13 -4.17 0.79
C ARG A 21 -0.50 -5.26 -0.21
N ALA A 22 -0.54 -6.53 0.22
CA ALA A 22 -0.83 -7.65 -0.67
C ALA A 22 -2.20 -7.52 -1.37
N PHE A 23 -3.19 -6.96 -0.68
CA PHE A 23 -4.49 -6.69 -1.26
C PHE A 23 -4.46 -5.54 -2.28
N LEU A 24 -3.78 -4.44 -1.95
CA LEU A 24 -3.70 -3.25 -2.80
C LEU A 24 -2.89 -3.48 -4.08
N GLU A 25 -1.87 -4.35 -4.04
CA GLU A 25 -1.07 -4.76 -5.21
C GLU A 25 -1.90 -5.50 -6.29
N LEU A 26 -3.10 -5.96 -5.96
CA LEU A 26 -4.04 -6.55 -6.94
C LEU A 26 -4.75 -5.50 -7.82
N GLN A 27 -4.68 -4.23 -7.45
CA GLN A 27 -5.36 -3.15 -8.18
C GLN A 27 -4.39 -2.48 -9.17
N PRO A 28 -4.68 -2.50 -10.49
CA PRO A 28 -3.73 -2.05 -11.51
C PRO A 28 -3.54 -0.53 -11.57
N ASP A 29 -4.41 0.23 -10.91
CA ASP A 29 -4.38 1.69 -10.80
C ASP A 29 -3.74 2.19 -9.51
N LEU A 30 -3.34 1.30 -8.60
CA LEU A 30 -2.73 1.65 -7.31
C LEU A 30 -1.23 1.35 -7.30
N ILE A 31 -0.46 2.24 -6.67
CA ILE A 31 0.97 2.01 -6.41
C ILE A 31 1.32 2.34 -4.96
N VAL A 32 1.89 1.38 -4.24
CA VAL A 32 2.40 1.57 -2.87
C VAL A 32 3.82 2.09 -2.94
N LEU A 33 4.04 3.33 -2.50
CA LEU A 33 5.36 3.97 -2.51
C LEU A 33 6.21 3.60 -1.29
N GLY A 34 5.57 3.17 -0.20
CA GLY A 34 6.26 2.81 1.03
C GLY A 34 5.34 2.47 2.20
N GLU A 35 5.95 2.04 3.29
CA GLU A 35 5.33 1.81 4.58
C GLU A 35 6.07 2.63 5.65
N ALA A 36 5.35 3.09 6.67
CA ALA A 36 5.98 3.63 7.87
C ALA A 36 6.74 2.53 8.62
N ASP A 37 7.96 2.88 9.06
CA ASP A 37 8.74 2.07 9.99
C ASP A 37 8.53 2.57 11.43
N SER A 38 8.78 1.70 12.42
CA SER A 38 8.66 2.02 13.85
C SER A 38 9.97 2.50 14.47
#